data_AF-A0A0A9YXE6-F1
#
_entry.id   AF-A0A0A9YXE6-F1
#
_cell.length_a   1.000
_cell.length_b   1.000
_cell.length_c   1.000
_cell.angle_alpha   90.00
_cell.angle_beta   90.00
_cell.angle_gamma   90.00
#
_symmetry.space_group_name_H-M   'P 1'
#
loop_
_entity.id
_entity.type
_entity.pdbx_description
1 polymer ?
#
loop_
_entity_poly.entity_id
_entity_poly.type
_entity_poly.pdbx_seq_one_letter_code
_entity_poly.pdbx_strand_id
1 'polypeptide(L)'
;SNLLEPLLDRSFAAGSDMVRRYGLSLFLHMAEYYNYTMSYVLTDAWGDPFGNGSWSGMVGQVQRGEAEFGLAPAKYITPRYVVIDYVTSLHIVRGCFTFLQP
;
A
#
# COMPACT_ATOMS: atom_id res chain seq x y z
N SER A 1 -13.09 9.00 -0.39
CA SER A 1 -12.67 10.40 -0.61
C SER A 1 -11.31 10.40 -1.28
N ASN A 2 -11.01 11.37 -2.16
CA ASN A 2 -9.68 11.46 -2.80
C ASN A 2 -8.65 11.95 -1.75
N LEU A 3 -7.79 11.05 -1.29
CA LEU A 3 -6.78 11.33 -0.26
C LEU A 3 -5.41 11.72 -0.85
N LEU A 4 -5.30 11.87 -2.17
CA LEU A 4 -4.01 12.14 -2.81
C LEU A 4 -3.42 13.48 -2.36
N GLU A 5 -4.14 14.59 -2.59
CA GLU A 5 -3.68 15.93 -2.22
C GLU A 5 -3.34 16.05 -0.72
N PRO A 6 -4.19 15.56 0.22
CA PRO A 6 -3.84 15.55 1.64
C PRO A 6 -2.58 14.74 1.96
N LEU A 7 -2.31 13.62 1.27
CA LEU A 7 -1.12 12.80 1.54
C LEU A 7 0.17 13.43 1.02
N LEU A 8 0.08 14.35 0.04
CA LEU A 8 1.22 15.15 -0.42
C LEU A 8 1.53 16.32 0.51
N ASP A 9 0.53 16.80 1.24
CA ASP A 9 0.72 17.80 2.28
C ASP A 9 1.39 17.20 3.53
N ARG A 10 2.59 17.69 3.85
CA ARG A 10 3.36 17.28 5.03
C ARG A 10 2.71 17.67 6.35
N SER A 11 1.83 18.68 6.36
CA SER A 11 1.16 19.18 7.55
C SER A 11 -0.09 18.36 7.92
N PHE A 12 -0.76 17.79 6.93
CA PHE A 12 -1.89 16.88 7.14
C PHE A 12 -1.44 15.70 8.01
N ALA A 13 -2.17 15.34 9.06
CA ALA A 13 -1.92 14.17 9.92
C ALA A 13 -0.43 13.93 10.28
N ALA A 14 0.29 15.00 10.66
CA ALA A 14 1.72 14.94 10.95
C ALA A 14 2.04 13.85 11.99
N GLY A 15 3.10 13.07 11.74
CA GLY A 15 3.50 11.93 12.57
C GLY A 15 2.65 10.66 12.37
N SER A 16 1.59 10.71 11.57
CA SER A 16 0.76 9.56 11.21
C SER A 16 0.99 9.13 9.77
N ASP A 17 0.67 7.87 9.47
CA ASP A 17 0.65 7.32 8.11
C ASP A 17 1.97 7.45 7.31
N MET A 18 3.10 7.43 8.02
CA MET A 18 4.43 7.59 7.43
C MET A 18 4.70 6.62 6.28
N VAL A 19 4.27 5.37 6.41
CA VAL A 19 4.61 4.31 5.45
C VAL A 19 3.87 4.49 4.12
N ARG A 20 2.58 4.89 4.14
CA ARG A 20 1.84 5.17 2.91
C ARG A 20 2.41 6.40 2.19
N ARG A 21 2.78 7.44 2.93
CA ARG A 21 3.43 8.65 2.38
C ARG A 21 4.78 8.35 1.75
N TYR A 22 5.58 7.53 2.43
CA TYR A 22 6.87 7.09 1.90
C TYR A 22 6.70 6.32 0.58
N GLY A 23 5.77 5.36 0.54
CA GLY A 23 5.41 4.66 -0.70
C GLY A 23 5.00 5.62 -1.81
N LEU A 24 4.02 6.50 -1.53
CA LEU A 24 3.54 7.49 -2.51
C LEU A 24 4.66 8.36 -3.07
N SER A 25 5.53 8.90 -2.21
CA SER A 25 6.67 9.71 -2.64
C SER A 25 7.63 8.95 -3.55
N LEU A 26 7.91 7.68 -3.24
CA LEU A 26 8.77 6.83 -4.07
C LEU A 26 8.17 6.59 -5.45
N PHE A 27 6.88 6.24 -5.50
CA PHE A 27 6.21 5.96 -6.77
C PHE A 27 6.00 7.20 -7.63
N LEU A 28 5.82 8.39 -7.03
CA LEU A 28 5.83 9.65 -7.77
C LEU A 28 7.20 9.93 -8.39
N HIS A 29 8.28 9.67 -7.65
CA HIS A 29 9.62 9.81 -8.19
C HIS A 29 9.90 8.82 -9.33
N MET A 30 9.41 7.57 -9.21
CA MET A 30 9.49 6.60 -10.29
C MET A 30 8.67 7.02 -11.52
N ALA A 31 7.48 7.58 -11.32
CA ALA A 31 6.63 8.07 -12.41
C ALA A 31 7.31 9.19 -13.20
N GLU A 32 7.98 10.10 -12.52
CA GLU A 32 8.82 11.13 -13.14
C GLU A 32 10.01 10.50 -13.89
N TYR A 33 10.73 9.58 -13.25
CA TYR A 33 11.93 8.96 -13.81
C TYR A 33 11.65 8.11 -15.06
N TYR A 34 10.54 7.36 -15.06
CA TYR A 34 10.16 6.46 -16.15
C TYR A 34 9.08 7.04 -17.07
N ASN A 35 8.68 8.29 -16.87
CA ASN A 35 7.69 9.02 -17.67
C ASN A 35 6.34 8.26 -17.82
N TYR A 36 5.75 7.85 -16.70
CA TYR A 36 4.39 7.29 -16.66
C TYR A 36 3.47 8.10 -15.74
N THR A 37 2.16 7.93 -15.90
CA THR A 37 1.14 8.55 -15.04
C THR A 37 0.44 7.49 -14.20
N MET A 38 -0.11 7.88 -13.04
CA MET A 38 -0.85 6.97 -12.16
C MET A 38 -2.29 7.45 -11.96
N SER A 39 -3.22 6.50 -12.01
CA SER A 39 -4.57 6.65 -11.46
C SER A 39 -4.71 5.81 -10.20
N TYR A 40 -5.45 6.30 -9.22
CA TYR A 40 -5.51 5.69 -7.89
C TYR A 40 -6.86 5.05 -7.63
N VAL A 41 -6.84 3.80 -7.17
CA VAL A 41 -8.01 3.09 -6.63
C VAL A 41 -7.78 2.85 -5.15
N LEU A 42 -8.77 3.20 -4.33
CA LEU A 42 -8.68 3.11 -2.87
C LEU A 42 -9.44 1.89 -2.34
N THR A 43 -8.95 1.36 -1.23
CA THR A 43 -9.58 0.27 -0.46
C THR A 43 -9.17 0.40 1.00
N ASP A 44 -10.03 -0.05 1.90
CA ASP A 44 -9.80 -0.15 3.34
C ASP A 44 -9.26 -1.53 3.78
N ALA A 45 -9.31 -2.53 2.89
CA ALA A 45 -8.80 -3.88 3.12
C ALA A 45 -7.46 -4.15 2.41
N TRP A 46 -6.66 -5.05 2.98
CA TRP A 46 -5.33 -5.41 2.45
C TRP A 46 -5.39 -6.52 1.40
N GLY A 47 -6.11 -7.61 1.69
CA GLY A 47 -6.03 -8.82 0.87
C GLY A 47 -6.13 -10.09 1.67
N ASP A 48 -7.35 -10.42 2.08
CA ASP A 48 -7.69 -11.66 2.77
C ASP A 48 -8.49 -12.56 1.83
N PRO A 49 -8.28 -13.88 1.88
CA PRO A 49 -8.98 -14.80 1.00
C PRO A 49 -10.43 -14.98 1.46
N PHE A 50 -11.38 -14.98 0.52
CA PHE A 50 -12.78 -15.28 0.80
C PHE A 50 -13.10 -16.79 0.80
N GLY A 51 -12.10 -17.65 0.56
CA GLY A 51 -12.25 -19.12 0.53
C GLY A 51 -12.79 -19.69 -0.79
N ASN A 52 -13.30 -18.85 -1.69
CA ASN A 52 -13.76 -19.23 -3.03
C ASN A 52 -12.74 -18.93 -4.14
N GLY A 53 -11.48 -18.70 -3.78
CA GLY A 53 -10.41 -18.30 -4.70
C GLY A 53 -10.32 -16.78 -4.97
N SER A 54 -11.32 -16.00 -4.55
CA SER A 54 -11.27 -14.53 -4.63
C SER A 54 -10.68 -13.90 -3.38
N TRP A 55 -10.15 -12.68 -3.55
CA TRP A 55 -9.47 -11.93 -2.49
C TRP A 55 -10.11 -10.56 -2.27
N SER A 56 -10.08 -10.11 -1.02
CA SER A 56 -10.48 -8.76 -0.64
C SER A 56 -9.40 -7.72 -0.96
N GLY A 57 -9.70 -6.44 -0.74
CA GLY A 57 -8.69 -5.41 -0.61
C GLY A 57 -7.78 -5.22 -1.83
N MET A 58 -6.56 -4.75 -1.57
CA MET A 58 -5.57 -4.46 -2.62
C MET A 58 -5.17 -5.71 -3.40
N VAL A 59 -4.99 -6.85 -2.74
CA VAL A 59 -4.70 -8.12 -3.44
C VAL A 59 -5.83 -8.47 -4.41
N GLY A 60 -7.07 -8.32 -3.99
CA GLY A 60 -8.24 -8.52 -4.83
C GLY A 60 -8.34 -7.53 -5.98
N GLN A 61 -7.98 -6.26 -5.76
CA GLN A 61 -7.93 -5.25 -6.82
C GLN A 61 -6.95 -5.65 -7.92
N VAL A 62 -5.76 -6.14 -7.55
CA VAL A 62 -4.80 -6.67 -8.53
C VAL A 62 -5.35 -7.92 -9.22
N GLN A 63 -5.96 -8.85 -8.46
CA GLN A 63 -6.57 -10.07 -9.02
C GLN A 63 -7.63 -9.75 -10.10
N ARG A 64 -8.44 -8.72 -9.87
CA ARG A 64 -9.54 -8.32 -10.76
C ARG A 64 -9.09 -7.37 -11.88
N GLY A 65 -7.81 -7.01 -11.94
CA GLY A 65 -7.27 -6.06 -12.93
C GLY A 65 -7.73 -4.61 -12.72
N GLU A 66 -8.16 -4.26 -11.50
CA GLU A 66 -8.55 -2.89 -11.13
C GLU A 66 -7.34 -2.00 -10.83
N ALA A 67 -6.19 -2.62 -10.52
CA ALA A 67 -4.91 -1.95 -10.30
C ALA A 67 -3.76 -2.86 -10.74
N GLU A 68 -2.70 -2.31 -11.31
CA GLU A 68 -1.53 -3.09 -11.75
C GLU A 68 -0.56 -3.39 -10.60
N PHE A 69 -0.48 -2.52 -9.59
CA PHE A 69 0.39 -2.69 -8.42
C PHE A 69 -0.14 -1.93 -7.19
N GLY A 70 0.33 -2.35 -6.01
CA GLY A 70 -0.02 -1.70 -4.74
C GLY A 70 0.99 -0.62 -4.32
N LEU A 71 0.49 0.54 -3.91
CA LEU A 71 1.29 1.66 -3.38
C LEU A 71 1.47 1.62 -1.86
N ALA A 72 0.53 0.99 -1.16
CA ALA A 72 0.53 0.91 0.29
C ALA A 72 1.43 -0.25 0.78
N PRO A 73 1.89 -0.24 2.03
CA PRO A 73 2.74 -1.30 2.56
C PRO A 73 2.04 -2.67 2.52
N ALA A 74 2.42 -3.50 1.56
CA ALA A 74 2.00 -4.89 1.49
C ALA A 74 2.96 -5.75 2.32
N LYS A 75 2.49 -6.19 3.49
CA LYS A 75 3.23 -7.20 4.27
C LYS A 75 3.37 -8.48 3.44
N TYR A 76 4.58 -9.05 3.44
CA TYR A 76 4.84 -10.37 2.91
C TYR A 76 4.01 -11.43 3.64
N ILE A 77 3.01 -11.96 2.96
CA ILE A 77 2.13 -13.01 3.45
C ILE A 77 2.11 -14.11 2.40
N THR A 78 2.59 -15.30 2.77
CA THR A 78 2.81 -16.42 1.84
C THR A 78 1.57 -16.79 1.01
N PRO A 79 0.36 -16.88 1.58
CA PRO A 79 -0.85 -17.12 0.79
C PRO A 79 -1.11 -16.16 -0.38
N ARG A 80 -0.60 -14.92 -0.34
CA ARG A 80 -0.86 -13.92 -1.39
C ARG A 80 -0.04 -14.16 -2.66
N TYR A 81 1.03 -14.97 -2.61
CA TYR A 81 1.88 -15.28 -3.78
C TYR A 81 1.14 -15.98 -4.92
N VAL A 82 -0.03 -16.56 -4.66
CA VAL A 82 -0.86 -17.17 -5.71
C VAL A 82 -1.60 -16.12 -6.56
N VAL A 83 -1.57 -14.85 -6.15
CA VAL A 83 -2.29 -13.74 -6.79
C VAL A 83 -1.36 -12.60 -7.19
N ILE A 84 -0.39 -12.27 -6.34
CA ILE A 84 0.52 -11.15 -6.54
C ILE A 84 1.97 -11.58 -6.36
N ASP A 85 2.85 -10.92 -7.10
CA ASP A 85 4.29 -11.00 -6.87
C ASP A 85 4.76 -9.81 -6.04
N TYR A 86 5.67 -10.07 -5.12
CA TYR A 86 6.33 -9.01 -4.36
C TYR A 86 7.67 -8.66 -5.03
N VAL A 87 7.86 -7.38 -5.36
CA VAL A 87 9.05 -6.93 -6.09
C VAL A 87 10.27 -6.74 -5.17
N THR A 88 10.13 -5.89 -4.15
CA THR A 88 11.22 -5.58 -3.23
C THR A 88 10.69 -5.05 -1.89
N SER A 89 11.49 -5.18 -0.84
CA SER A 89 11.13 -4.69 0.48
C SER A 89 11.48 -3.20 0.59
N LEU A 90 10.44 -2.35 0.67
CA LEU A 90 10.62 -0.90 0.77
C LEU A 90 10.94 -0.42 2.21
N HIS A 91 10.56 -1.20 3.22
CA HIS A 91 10.75 -0.84 4.62
C HIS A 91 10.73 -2.10 5.50
N ILE A 92 11.44 -2.06 6.63
CA ILE A 92 11.46 -3.15 7.61
C ILE A 92 10.51 -2.78 8.75
N VAL A 93 9.48 -3.60 8.97
CA VAL A 93 8.58 -3.46 10.12
C VAL A 93 9.07 -4.35 11.25
N ARG A 94 9.20 -3.79 12.45
CA ARG A 94 9.47 -4.54 13.69
C ARG A 94 8.24 -4.50 14.58
N GLY A 95 7.74 -5.68 14.95
CA GLY A 95 6.72 -5.78 15.99
C GLY A 95 7.33 -5.42 17.34
N CYS A 96 6.75 -4.45 18.04
CA CYS A 96 7.17 -4.05 19.37
C CYS A 96 5.95 -3.82 20.25
N PHE A 97 6.12 -3.97 21.56
CA PHE A 97 5.12 -3.60 22.54
C PHE A 97 5.37 -2.16 22.97
N THR A 98 4.40 -1.29 22.72
CA THR A 98 4.41 0.09 23.22
C THR A 98 3.57 0.14 24.50
N PHE A 99 4.17 0.61 25.58
CA PHE A 99 3.49 0.83 26.86
C PHE A 99 3.30 2.33 27.08
N LEU A 100 2.19 2.71 27.72
CA LEU A 100 2.00 4.09 28.15
C LEU A 100 3.05 4.41 29.21
N GLN A 101 3.70 5.57 29.10
CA GLN A 101 4.62 6.04 30.14
C GLN A 101 3.83 6.24 31.44
N PRO A 102 4.31 5.73 32.58
CA PRO A 102 3.67 5.92 33.89
C PRO A 102 3.53 7.39 34.28
#